data_AF-A0A926HBC3-F1
#
_entry.id   AF-A0A926HBC3-F1
#
_cell.length_a   1.000
_cell.length_b   1.000
_cell.length_c   1.000
_cell.angle_alpha   90.00
_cell.angle_beta   90.00
_cell.angle_gamma   90.00
#
_symmetry.space_group_name_H-M   'P 1'
#
loop_
_entity.id
_entity.type
_entity.pdbx_description
1 polymer ?
#
loop_
_entity_poly.entity_id
_entity_poly.type
_entity_poly.pdbx_seq_one_letter_code
_entity_poly.pdbx_strand_id
1 'polypeptide(L)'
;MYHHIYLAQTPTNATARRHLRARALDLAARLAQVGEGPCAVILGLDSGCPDLVVLRPHSVIAALIHQTTSPLDQLPDRVWVERASGERVLGGAPLAAVRAARSMLVRKIEQHSDTAALLGRLVGALVIAPTLPADSRIVLDIGEHRDHIKLLGLDELAPLAAMLQAGARLDELSFGGIIAALDARLWHNGERLLFEVGLAAYQLNHTSGVALTLLEGANVIGRRAAPLQGEFRLTIEGDDTISADHAVLICLADGRAVLRDTSTNGTYLRAHGGEEQRIHHAEQPITAGSTIRMGETVLRLERVP
;
A
#
# COMPACT_ATOMS: atom_id res chain seq x y z
N MET A 1 2.84 -14.60 14.64
CA MET A 1 4.13 -13.99 14.24
C MET A 1 3.82 -12.93 13.20
N TYR A 2 4.38 -11.73 13.29
CA TYR A 2 3.88 -10.57 12.53
C TYR A 2 4.51 -10.46 11.13
N HIS A 3 3.67 -10.20 10.12
CA HIS A 3 4.09 -9.89 8.76
C HIS A 3 4.20 -8.37 8.63
N HIS A 4 5.39 -7.89 8.30
CA HIS A 4 5.64 -6.45 8.17
C HIS A 4 5.58 -6.04 6.71
N ILE A 5 4.99 -4.89 6.42
CA ILE A 5 5.09 -4.24 5.11
C ILE A 5 5.86 -2.95 5.30
N TYR A 6 6.87 -2.77 4.47
CA TYR A 6 7.71 -1.60 4.40
C TYR A 6 7.45 -0.87 3.09
N LEU A 7 7.62 0.44 3.13
CA LEU A 7 7.47 1.33 2.01
C LEU A 7 8.81 2.02 1.75
N ALA A 8 9.38 1.82 0.56
CA ALA A 8 10.61 2.48 0.14
C ALA A 8 10.34 3.92 -0.32
N GLN A 9 9.48 4.09 -1.33
CA GLN A 9 9.09 5.41 -1.83
C GLN A 9 7.59 5.61 -1.77
N THR A 10 7.19 6.84 -1.47
CA THR A 10 5.79 7.25 -1.55
C THR A 10 5.50 7.74 -2.97
N PRO A 11 4.53 7.14 -3.69
CA PRO A 11 4.16 7.63 -5.01
C PRO A 11 3.71 9.10 -4.97
N THR A 12 4.11 9.87 -5.98
CA THR A 12 3.86 11.32 -6.04
C THR A 12 2.40 11.67 -6.30
N ASN A 13 1.64 10.78 -6.95
CA ASN A 13 0.22 10.99 -7.27
C ASN A 13 -0.72 10.11 -6.43
N ALA A 14 -1.93 10.63 -6.19
CA ALA A 14 -2.94 9.99 -5.34
C ALA A 14 -3.38 8.62 -5.87
N THR A 15 -3.55 8.46 -7.18
CA THR A 15 -3.98 7.19 -7.78
C THR A 15 -2.98 6.06 -7.49
N ALA A 16 -1.70 6.33 -7.66
CA ALA A 16 -0.64 5.36 -7.37
C ALA A 16 -0.55 5.02 -5.87
N ARG A 17 -0.71 5.99 -4.97
CA ARG A 17 -0.74 5.74 -3.52
C ARG A 17 -1.89 4.82 -3.11
N ARG A 18 -3.06 5.00 -3.71
CA ARG A 18 -4.24 4.16 -3.46
C ARG A 18 -4.07 2.74 -3.94
N HIS A 19 -3.55 2.57 -5.15
CA HIS A 19 -3.22 1.23 -5.66
C HIS A 19 -2.18 0.55 -4.78
N LEU A 20 -1.17 1.29 -4.31
CA LEU A 20 -0.18 0.78 -3.39
C LEU A 20 -0.79 0.35 -2.05
N ARG A 21 -1.68 1.15 -1.48
CA ARG A 21 -2.43 0.81 -0.26
C ARG A 21 -3.29 -0.44 -0.43
N ALA A 22 -4.13 -0.48 -1.46
CA ALA A 22 -5.00 -1.62 -1.72
C ALA A 22 -4.18 -2.91 -1.87
N ARG A 23 -3.06 -2.84 -2.58
CA ARG A 23 -2.11 -3.94 -2.73
C ARG A 23 -1.47 -4.34 -1.39
N ALA A 24 -1.05 -3.38 -0.57
CA ALA A 24 -0.48 -3.66 0.74
C ALA A 24 -1.46 -4.38 1.66
N LEU A 25 -2.74 -3.96 1.68
CA LEU A 25 -3.77 -4.60 2.48
C LEU A 25 -4.12 -6.00 1.97
N ASP A 26 -4.22 -6.19 0.65
CA ASP A 26 -4.43 -7.53 0.06
C ASP A 26 -3.26 -8.47 0.37
N LEU A 27 -2.02 -7.99 0.23
CA LEU A 27 -0.82 -8.75 0.60
C LEU A 27 -0.79 -9.09 2.09
N ALA A 28 -1.13 -8.14 2.97
CA ALA A 28 -1.20 -8.38 4.42
C ALA A 28 -2.20 -9.50 4.73
N ALA A 29 -3.40 -9.44 4.14
CA ALA A 29 -4.43 -10.45 4.32
C ALA A 29 -4.00 -11.83 3.83
N ARG A 30 -3.32 -11.91 2.68
CA ARG A 30 -2.81 -13.17 2.11
C ARG A 30 -1.66 -13.74 2.93
N LEU A 31 -0.73 -12.91 3.37
CA LEU A 31 0.41 -13.36 4.15
C LEU A 31 0.00 -13.89 5.52
N ALA A 32 -1.02 -13.30 6.15
CA ALA A 32 -1.59 -13.80 7.39
C ALA A 32 -2.09 -15.26 7.28
N GLN A 33 -2.38 -15.75 6.08
CA GLN A 33 -2.84 -17.13 5.85
C GLN A 33 -1.70 -18.15 5.71
N VAL A 34 -0.44 -17.71 5.63
CA VAL A 34 0.67 -18.58 5.28
C VAL A 34 1.75 -18.64 6.36
N GLY A 35 1.89 -19.84 6.93
CA GLY A 35 3.01 -20.46 7.66
C GLY A 35 4.01 -19.59 8.47
N GLU A 36 4.38 -20.11 9.64
CA GLU A 36 5.27 -19.48 10.62
C GLU A 36 6.62 -18.98 10.04
N GLY A 37 7.11 -17.88 10.62
CA GLY A 37 8.39 -17.23 10.29
C GLY A 37 8.22 -15.73 10.06
N PRO A 38 9.24 -14.90 10.37
CA PRO A 38 9.19 -13.48 10.05
C PRO A 38 9.14 -13.31 8.52
N CYS A 39 8.31 -12.37 8.07
CA CYS A 39 8.15 -12.05 6.67
C CYS A 39 8.05 -10.54 6.55
N ALA A 40 8.92 -9.95 5.72
CA ALA A 40 8.82 -8.54 5.36
C ALA A 40 8.52 -8.41 3.88
N VAL A 41 7.59 -7.54 3.57
CA VAL A 41 7.28 -7.13 2.21
C VAL A 41 7.75 -5.70 2.03
N ILE A 42 8.45 -5.41 0.96
CA ILE A 42 8.88 -4.06 0.61
C ILE A 42 8.16 -3.67 -0.68
N LEU A 43 7.49 -2.51 -0.65
CA LEU A 43 6.72 -1.96 -1.77
C LEU A 43 7.22 -0.56 -2.14
N GLY A 44 6.86 -0.11 -3.34
CA GLY A 44 7.11 1.26 -3.79
C GLY A 44 8.58 1.54 -4.04
N LEU A 45 9.29 0.60 -4.66
CA LEU A 45 10.69 0.78 -5.03
C LEU A 45 10.81 1.68 -6.27
N ASP A 46 11.99 2.27 -6.46
CA ASP A 46 12.28 3.20 -7.56
C ASP A 46 12.07 2.56 -8.95
N SER A 47 11.96 3.41 -9.97
CA SER A 47 11.90 2.97 -11.37
C SER A 47 13.07 2.03 -11.72
N GLY A 48 12.76 0.91 -12.38
CA GLY A 48 13.74 -0.12 -12.75
C GLY A 48 14.06 -1.13 -11.65
N CYS A 49 13.52 -0.95 -10.43
CA CYS A 49 13.53 -1.98 -9.39
C CYS A 49 12.28 -2.89 -9.50
N PRO A 50 12.26 -4.02 -8.77
CA PRO A 50 11.05 -4.82 -8.62
C PRO A 50 9.91 -4.00 -7.99
N ASP A 51 8.66 -4.27 -8.36
CA ASP A 51 7.50 -3.64 -7.71
C ASP A 51 7.31 -4.08 -6.24
N LEU A 52 7.84 -5.27 -5.95
CA LEU A 52 7.63 -6.01 -4.72
C LEU A 52 8.89 -6.80 -4.37
N VAL A 53 9.33 -6.71 -3.12
CA VAL A 53 10.35 -7.61 -2.57
C VAL A 53 9.79 -8.32 -1.35
N VAL A 54 9.87 -9.65 -1.32
CA VAL A 54 9.50 -10.46 -0.15
C VAL A 54 10.76 -11.01 0.48
N LEU A 55 11.00 -10.64 1.74
CA LEU A 55 12.11 -11.11 2.55
C LEU A 55 11.61 -12.15 3.54
N ARG A 56 12.24 -13.32 3.49
CA ARG A 56 12.06 -14.41 4.44
C ARG A 56 13.42 -14.90 4.95
N PRO A 57 13.46 -15.61 6.08
CA PRO A 57 14.70 -16.17 6.62
C PRO A 57 15.48 -17.06 5.65
N HIS A 58 14.87 -17.64 4.62
CA HIS A 58 15.59 -18.56 3.72
C HIS A 58 15.54 -18.13 2.25
N SER A 59 14.84 -17.04 1.94
CA SER A 59 14.59 -16.65 0.56
C SER A 59 14.31 -15.15 0.42
N VAL A 60 14.65 -14.65 -0.77
CA VAL A 60 14.29 -13.30 -1.23
C VAL A 60 13.57 -13.46 -2.56
N ILE A 61 12.36 -12.92 -2.67
CA ILE A 61 11.61 -12.88 -3.92
C ILE A 61 11.60 -11.45 -4.42
N ALA A 62 12.07 -11.24 -5.64
CA ALA A 62 12.01 -9.97 -6.35
C ALA A 62 10.97 -10.08 -7.46
N ALA A 63 9.87 -9.35 -7.33
CA ALA A 63 8.71 -9.50 -8.19
C ALA A 63 8.39 -8.21 -8.96
N LEU A 64 8.11 -8.37 -10.26
CA LEU A 64 7.36 -7.39 -11.04
C LEU A 64 5.89 -7.80 -11.05
N ILE A 65 4.99 -6.84 -10.89
CA ILE A 65 3.55 -7.08 -10.81
C ILE A 65 2.88 -6.53 -12.07
N HIS A 66 2.31 -7.44 -12.86
CA HIS A 66 1.50 -7.09 -14.01
C HIS A 66 0.02 -7.24 -13.68
N GLN A 67 -0.77 -6.18 -13.89
CA GLN A 67 -2.21 -6.20 -13.67
C GLN A 67 -2.90 -6.60 -14.98
N THR A 68 -3.71 -7.64 -14.95
CA THR A 68 -4.55 -8.01 -16.09
C THR A 68 -5.79 -8.76 -15.63
N THR A 69 -6.85 -8.63 -16.40
CA THR A 69 -8.08 -9.44 -16.27
C THR A 69 -8.23 -10.39 -17.46
N SER A 70 -7.28 -10.38 -18.39
CA SER A 70 -7.32 -11.14 -19.62
C SER A 70 -6.30 -12.27 -19.60
N PRO A 71 -6.62 -13.43 -20.19
CA PRO A 71 -5.65 -14.49 -20.40
C PRO A 71 -4.46 -14.00 -21.22
N LEU A 72 -3.27 -14.53 -20.91
CA LEU A 72 -2.04 -14.17 -21.60
C LEU A 72 -1.71 -15.18 -22.69
N ASP A 73 -1.25 -14.70 -23.84
CA ASP A 73 -0.71 -15.54 -24.91
C ASP A 73 0.76 -15.20 -25.16
N GLN A 74 1.56 -16.25 -25.36
CA GLN A 74 2.92 -16.12 -25.85
C GLN A 74 2.92 -16.28 -27.37
N LEU A 75 3.24 -15.20 -28.07
CA LEU A 75 3.45 -15.17 -29.52
C LEU A 75 4.82 -15.76 -29.88
N PRO A 76 5.08 -16.00 -31.19
CA PRO A 76 6.44 -16.21 -31.67
C PRO A 76 7.42 -15.14 -31.15
N ASP A 77 8.70 -15.48 -31.08
CA ASP A 77 9.77 -14.63 -30.52
C ASP A 77 9.65 -14.32 -29.02
N ARG A 78 8.88 -15.13 -28.29
CA ARG A 78 8.64 -14.99 -26.83
C ARG A 78 7.99 -13.67 -26.44
N VAL A 79 7.27 -13.02 -27.37
CA VAL A 79 6.50 -11.82 -27.07
C VAL A 79 5.23 -12.19 -26.34
N TRP A 80 4.96 -11.58 -25.18
CA TRP A 80 3.74 -11.86 -24.41
C TRP A 80 2.73 -10.75 -24.61
N VAL A 81 1.48 -11.13 -24.83
CA VAL A 81 0.37 -10.21 -25.02
C VAL A 81 -0.85 -10.60 -24.19
N GLU A 82 -1.66 -9.61 -23.84
CA GLU A 82 -3.00 -9.83 -23.30
C GLU A 82 -3.96 -10.18 -24.44
N ARG A 83 -4.67 -11.31 -24.34
CA ARG A 83 -5.48 -11.83 -25.45
C ARG A 83 -6.60 -10.88 -25.86
N ALA A 84 -7.23 -10.19 -24.91
CA ALA A 84 -8.37 -9.32 -25.20
C ALA A 84 -7.97 -8.02 -25.93
N SER A 85 -6.85 -7.41 -25.55
CA SER A 85 -6.42 -6.10 -26.06
C SER A 85 -5.30 -6.18 -27.08
N GLY A 86 -4.54 -7.28 -27.10
CA GLY A 86 -3.30 -7.41 -27.86
C GLY A 86 -2.13 -6.59 -27.28
N GLU A 87 -2.31 -5.96 -26.12
CA GLU A 87 -1.28 -5.15 -25.48
C GLU A 87 -0.12 -6.01 -25.00
N ARG A 88 1.11 -5.49 -25.14
CA ARG A 88 2.32 -6.21 -24.77
C ARG A 88 2.56 -6.16 -23.27
N VAL A 89 2.70 -7.33 -22.66
CA VAL A 89 3.05 -7.45 -21.24
C VAL A 89 4.49 -6.97 -21.03
N LEU A 90 4.67 -5.91 -20.22
CA LEU A 90 5.98 -5.31 -19.93
C LEU A 90 6.83 -5.03 -21.18
N GLY A 91 6.20 -4.47 -22.23
CA GLY A 91 6.87 -4.15 -23.49
C GLY A 91 7.15 -5.37 -24.40
N GLY A 92 6.73 -6.57 -23.97
CA GLY A 92 6.79 -7.82 -24.74
C GLY A 92 7.86 -8.79 -24.27
N ALA A 93 8.80 -8.39 -23.42
CA ALA A 93 9.88 -9.25 -22.91
C ALA A 93 9.85 -9.37 -21.38
N PRO A 94 8.75 -9.86 -20.79
CA PRO A 94 8.54 -9.83 -19.33
C PRO A 94 9.64 -10.52 -18.54
N LEU A 95 10.10 -11.68 -19.00
CA LEU A 95 11.13 -12.45 -18.28
C LEU A 95 12.50 -11.75 -18.31
N ALA A 96 12.81 -11.00 -19.37
CA ALA A 96 14.00 -10.16 -19.42
C ALA A 96 13.88 -8.97 -18.45
N ALA A 97 12.69 -8.37 -18.36
CA ALA A 97 12.41 -7.31 -17.38
C ALA A 97 12.58 -7.81 -15.94
N VAL A 98 12.09 -9.02 -15.62
CA VAL A 98 12.30 -9.65 -14.30
C VAL A 98 13.79 -9.86 -14.00
N ARG A 99 14.58 -10.36 -14.97
CA ARG A 99 16.04 -10.52 -14.82
C ARG A 99 16.73 -9.17 -14.55
N ALA A 100 16.34 -8.12 -15.27
CA ALA A 100 16.89 -6.79 -15.10
C ALA A 100 16.55 -6.21 -13.71
N ALA A 101 15.29 -6.28 -13.30
CA ALA A 101 14.83 -5.80 -11.99
C ALA A 101 15.52 -6.54 -10.84
N ARG A 102 15.66 -7.87 -10.94
CA ARG A 102 16.45 -8.67 -10.00
C ARG A 102 17.90 -8.18 -9.93
N SER A 103 18.55 -7.99 -11.07
CA SER A 103 19.96 -7.58 -11.13
C SER A 103 20.17 -6.18 -10.53
N MET A 104 19.17 -5.29 -10.68
CA MET A 104 19.19 -3.99 -10.03
C MET A 104 19.05 -4.08 -8.51
N LEU A 105 18.15 -4.93 -8.02
CA LEU A 105 18.02 -5.19 -6.59
C LEU A 105 19.33 -5.72 -5.99
N VAL A 106 19.96 -6.69 -6.67
CA VAL A 106 21.27 -7.25 -6.29
C VAL A 106 22.28 -6.13 -6.10
N ARG A 107 22.47 -5.28 -7.12
CA ARG A 107 23.44 -4.17 -7.07
C ARG A 107 23.17 -3.21 -5.92
N LYS A 108 21.89 -2.87 -5.65
CA LYS A 108 21.51 -2.00 -4.52
C LYS A 108 21.89 -2.61 -3.17
N ILE A 109 21.67 -3.91 -3.00
CA ILE A 109 21.97 -4.62 -1.75
C ILE A 109 23.50 -4.75 -1.55
N GLU A 110 24.24 -5.12 -2.60
CA GLU A 110 25.71 -5.26 -2.56
C GLU A 110 26.43 -3.96 -2.19
N GLN A 111 25.88 -2.81 -2.58
CA GLN A 111 26.44 -1.50 -2.25
C GLN A 111 26.41 -1.19 -0.75
N HIS A 112 25.55 -1.85 0.02
CA HIS A 112 25.26 -1.49 1.41
C HIS A 112 25.55 -2.62 2.40
N SER A 113 25.83 -3.84 1.92
CA SER A 113 26.02 -4.99 2.78
C SER A 113 26.84 -6.10 2.09
N ASP A 114 27.69 -6.78 2.85
CA ASP A 114 28.49 -7.92 2.39
C ASP A 114 27.66 -9.22 2.34
N THR A 115 26.44 -9.06 1.84
CA THR A 115 25.40 -10.08 1.83
C THR A 115 25.42 -10.90 0.53
N ALA A 116 26.60 -11.11 -0.06
CA ALA A 116 26.77 -11.88 -1.29
C ALA A 116 26.13 -13.29 -1.20
N ALA A 117 26.12 -13.88 0.00
CA ALA A 117 25.44 -15.15 0.28
C ALA A 117 23.91 -15.13 0.09
N LEU A 118 23.27 -13.95 0.15
CA LEU A 118 21.81 -13.77 -0.05
C LEU A 118 21.39 -13.95 -1.51
N LEU A 119 22.26 -13.57 -2.44
CA LEU A 119 21.90 -13.37 -3.84
C LEU A 119 21.81 -14.68 -4.62
N GLY A 120 22.51 -15.72 -4.15
CA GLY A 120 22.39 -17.08 -4.70
C GLY A 120 21.00 -17.71 -4.53
N ARG A 121 20.09 -17.09 -3.76
CA ARG A 121 18.74 -17.60 -3.47
C ARG A 121 17.62 -16.64 -3.89
N LEU A 122 17.99 -15.61 -4.64
CA LEU A 122 17.06 -14.59 -5.06
C LEU A 122 16.21 -15.12 -6.22
N VAL A 123 14.93 -15.30 -5.96
CA VAL A 123 13.94 -15.73 -6.95
C VAL A 123 13.40 -14.50 -7.67
N GLY A 124 13.52 -14.47 -9.00
CA GLY A 124 12.84 -13.49 -9.83
C GLY A 124 11.42 -13.96 -10.12
N ALA A 125 10.42 -13.10 -9.98
CA ALA A 125 9.04 -13.45 -10.28
C ALA A 125 8.38 -12.41 -11.19
N LEU A 126 7.64 -12.89 -12.19
CA LEU A 126 6.54 -12.14 -12.76
C LEU A 126 5.26 -12.57 -12.03
N VAL A 127 4.61 -11.63 -11.35
CA VAL A 127 3.38 -11.83 -10.62
C VAL A 127 2.21 -11.26 -11.42
N ILE A 128 1.27 -12.11 -11.80
CA ILE A 128 0.04 -11.70 -12.46
C ILE A 128 -1.02 -11.43 -11.39
N ALA A 129 -1.51 -10.20 -11.34
CA ALA A 129 -2.50 -9.77 -10.37
C ALA A 129 -3.86 -9.53 -11.05
N PRO A 130 -4.97 -9.94 -10.41
CA PRO A 130 -5.04 -10.54 -9.06
C PRO A 130 -4.69 -12.03 -9.00
N THR A 131 -4.82 -12.76 -10.11
CA THR A 131 -4.43 -14.18 -10.23
C THR A 131 -4.06 -14.47 -11.69
N LEU A 132 -3.27 -15.51 -11.93
CA LEU A 132 -2.91 -15.94 -13.28
C LEU A 132 -4.13 -16.62 -13.93
N PRO A 133 -4.68 -16.12 -15.06
CA PRO A 133 -5.82 -16.75 -15.70
C PRO A 133 -5.48 -18.18 -16.16
N ALA A 134 -6.34 -19.13 -15.81
CA ALA A 134 -6.10 -20.57 -16.02
C ALA A 134 -5.93 -20.98 -17.48
N ASP A 135 -6.48 -20.20 -18.42
CA ASP A 135 -6.42 -20.41 -19.86
C ASP A 135 -5.29 -19.61 -20.54
N SER A 136 -4.37 -19.04 -19.76
CA SER A 136 -3.15 -18.41 -20.28
C SER A 136 -2.25 -19.45 -20.93
N ARG A 137 -1.77 -19.16 -22.15
CA ARG A 137 -0.93 -20.04 -22.96
C ARG A 137 0.50 -19.56 -22.96
N ILE A 138 1.14 -19.68 -21.80
CA ILE A 138 2.52 -19.28 -21.59
C ILE A 138 3.38 -20.53 -21.35
N VAL A 139 4.50 -20.62 -22.07
CA VAL A 139 5.48 -21.69 -21.88
C VAL A 139 6.75 -21.07 -21.30
N LEU A 140 7.15 -21.55 -20.12
CA LEU A 140 8.46 -21.28 -19.55
C LEU A 140 9.43 -22.36 -19.98
N ASP A 141 10.66 -21.98 -20.32
CA ASP A 141 11.71 -22.92 -20.62
C ASP A 141 12.45 -23.39 -19.35
N ILE A 142 13.24 -24.45 -19.52
CA ILE A 142 14.03 -25.04 -18.43
C ILE A 142 15.11 -24.07 -17.93
N GLY A 143 15.63 -23.21 -18.81
CA GLY A 143 16.59 -22.16 -18.47
C GLY A 143 16.00 -21.15 -17.49
N GLU A 144 14.77 -20.70 -17.68
CA GLU A 144 14.08 -19.84 -16.69
C GLU A 144 14.00 -20.51 -15.32
N HIS A 145 13.67 -21.80 -15.28
CA HIS A 145 13.60 -22.53 -14.01
C HIS A 145 14.98 -22.60 -13.34
N ARG A 146 16.03 -22.92 -14.11
CA ARG A 146 17.44 -22.96 -13.63
C ARG A 146 17.93 -21.59 -13.16
N ASP A 147 17.47 -20.53 -13.80
CA ASP A 147 17.75 -19.15 -13.42
C ASP A 147 16.91 -18.68 -12.22
N HIS A 148 16.11 -19.54 -11.58
CA HIS A 148 15.18 -19.17 -10.49
C HIS A 148 14.19 -18.07 -10.88
N ILE A 149 13.67 -18.11 -12.10
CA ILE A 149 12.60 -17.23 -12.57
C ILE A 149 11.28 -17.98 -12.53
N LYS A 150 10.24 -17.33 -11.98
CA LYS A 150 8.90 -17.90 -11.82
C LYS A 150 7.83 -16.99 -12.43
N LEU A 151 6.78 -17.61 -12.94
CA LEU A 151 5.51 -16.97 -13.27
C LEU A 151 4.48 -17.48 -12.28
N LEU A 152 3.73 -16.58 -11.66
CA LEU A 152 2.72 -16.94 -10.66
C LEU A 152 1.62 -15.87 -10.54
N GLY A 153 0.46 -16.27 -10.04
CA GLY A 153 -0.58 -15.38 -9.56
C GLY A 153 -0.22 -14.75 -8.21
N LEU A 154 -0.80 -13.61 -7.87
CA LEU A 154 -0.56 -12.96 -6.56
C LEU A 154 -0.96 -13.87 -5.38
N ASP A 155 -1.96 -14.73 -5.58
CA ASP A 155 -2.42 -15.76 -4.65
C ASP A 155 -1.41 -16.88 -4.41
N GLU A 156 -0.52 -17.15 -5.36
CA GLU A 156 0.50 -18.19 -5.27
C GLU A 156 1.80 -17.70 -4.61
N LEU A 157 1.94 -16.38 -4.39
CA LEU A 157 3.14 -15.76 -3.81
C LEU A 157 3.43 -16.30 -2.41
N ALA A 158 2.41 -16.36 -1.56
CA ALA A 158 2.58 -16.78 -0.19
C ALA A 158 2.91 -18.29 -0.09
N PRO A 159 2.17 -19.21 -0.77
CA PRO A 159 2.58 -20.61 -0.90
C PRO A 159 4.02 -20.79 -1.41
N LEU A 160 4.42 -20.05 -2.46
CA LEU A 160 5.80 -20.11 -2.96
C LEU A 160 6.81 -19.68 -1.88
N ALA A 161 6.55 -18.56 -1.19
CA ALA A 161 7.41 -18.08 -0.11
C ALA A 161 7.53 -19.11 1.02
N ALA A 162 6.47 -19.87 1.31
CA ALA A 162 6.49 -20.97 2.27
C ALA A 162 7.21 -22.22 1.76
N MET A 163 7.22 -22.51 0.45
CA MET A 163 7.98 -23.66 -0.08
C MET A 163 9.49 -23.44 -0.05
N LEU A 164 9.95 -22.18 -0.10
CA LEU A 164 11.37 -21.83 -0.14
C LEU A 164 12.09 -21.93 1.24
N GLN A 165 11.68 -22.86 2.11
CA GLN A 165 12.17 -23.02 3.49
C GLN A 165 13.53 -23.74 3.63
N ALA A 166 14.18 -24.17 2.54
CA ALA A 166 15.41 -24.94 2.62
C ALA A 166 16.67 -24.07 2.48
N GLY A 167 17.57 -24.07 3.47
CA GLY A 167 18.92 -23.48 3.38
C GLY A 167 19.38 -22.70 4.62
N ALA A 168 20.55 -22.06 4.54
CA ALA A 168 21.07 -21.18 5.61
C ALA A 168 20.09 -20.04 5.93
N ARG A 169 20.08 -19.55 7.17
CA ARG A 169 19.11 -18.54 7.62
C ARG A 169 19.67 -17.12 7.43
N LEU A 170 18.83 -16.18 7.00
CA LEU A 170 19.10 -14.75 7.09
C LEU A 170 19.07 -14.42 8.57
N ASP A 171 20.19 -13.95 9.09
CA ASP A 171 20.21 -13.38 10.43
C ASP A 171 19.46 -12.04 10.44
N GLU A 172 19.12 -11.58 11.64
CA GLU A 172 18.37 -10.33 11.82
C GLU A 172 19.16 -9.12 11.31
N LEU A 173 20.49 -9.16 11.40
CA LEU A 173 21.38 -8.12 10.89
C LEU A 173 21.29 -7.99 9.37
N SER A 174 21.35 -9.10 8.63
CA SER A 174 21.19 -9.09 7.17
C SER A 174 19.78 -8.61 6.78
N PHE A 175 18.76 -9.04 7.53
CA PHE A 175 17.38 -8.64 7.28
C PHE A 175 17.19 -7.12 7.42
N GLY A 176 17.71 -6.55 8.52
CA GLY A 176 17.71 -5.10 8.74
C GLY A 176 18.57 -4.34 7.71
N GLY A 177 19.72 -4.90 7.34
CA GLY A 177 20.62 -4.34 6.32
C GLY A 177 19.96 -4.18 4.95
N ILE A 178 19.21 -5.19 4.48
CA ILE A 178 18.48 -5.11 3.21
C ILE A 178 17.40 -4.03 3.27
N ILE A 179 16.62 -3.97 4.35
CA ILE A 179 15.56 -2.96 4.53
C ILE A 179 16.18 -1.55 4.49
N ALA A 180 17.30 -1.36 5.17
CA ALA A 180 18.03 -0.09 5.19
C ALA A 180 18.62 0.25 3.82
N ALA A 181 19.21 -0.71 3.10
CA ALA A 181 19.76 -0.54 1.75
C ALA A 181 18.71 -0.10 0.73
N LEU A 182 17.44 -0.42 0.99
CA LEU A 182 16.30 -0.04 0.15
C LEU A 182 15.57 1.20 0.66
N ASP A 183 16.11 1.88 1.68
CA ASP A 183 15.51 3.05 2.34
C ASP A 183 14.04 2.82 2.75
N ALA A 184 13.74 1.59 3.17
CA ALA A 184 12.37 1.15 3.38
C ALA A 184 11.92 1.37 4.83
N ARG A 185 10.77 2.03 5.01
CA ARG A 185 10.19 2.38 6.31
C ARG A 185 9.04 1.45 6.65
N LEU A 186 8.98 0.97 7.89
CA LEU A 186 7.88 0.10 8.36
C LEU A 186 6.54 0.85 8.24
N TRP A 187 5.66 0.34 7.38
CA TRP A 187 4.39 0.96 7.03
C TRP A 187 3.19 0.18 7.55
N HIS A 188 3.26 -1.16 7.59
CA HIS A 188 2.26 -2.03 8.21
C HIS A 188 2.96 -2.99 9.17
N ASN A 189 2.51 -3.10 10.42
CA ASN A 189 3.13 -3.95 11.44
C ASN A 189 2.49 -5.35 11.56
N GLY A 190 1.57 -5.70 10.68
CA GLY A 190 0.83 -6.97 10.70
C GLY A 190 -0.56 -6.85 11.31
N GLU A 191 -0.82 -5.80 12.08
CA GLU A 191 -2.15 -5.50 12.65
C GLU A 191 -2.78 -4.29 11.99
N ARG A 192 -1.99 -3.25 11.72
CA ARG A 192 -2.46 -2.00 11.14
C ARG A 192 -1.39 -1.30 10.30
N LEU A 193 -1.84 -0.30 9.56
CA LEU A 193 -0.96 0.72 9.00
C LEU A 193 -0.47 1.66 10.10
N LEU A 194 0.80 2.06 10.00
CA LEU A 194 1.46 2.94 10.95
C LEU A 194 1.40 4.41 10.54
N PHE A 195 1.22 4.68 9.25
CA PHE A 195 1.05 6.03 8.71
C PHE A 195 0.27 6.00 7.39
N GLU A 196 -0.29 7.14 7.01
CA GLU A 196 -0.97 7.36 5.72
C GLU A 196 -0.01 8.03 4.72
N VAL A 197 -0.17 7.72 3.42
CA VAL A 197 0.82 8.07 2.38
C VAL A 197 0.47 9.30 1.55
N GLY A 198 -0.74 9.87 1.68
CA GLY A 198 -1.18 10.98 0.82
C GLY A 198 -1.94 12.07 1.54
N LEU A 199 -1.68 13.33 1.16
CA LEU A 199 -2.56 14.45 1.49
C LEU A 199 -3.89 14.28 0.75
N ALA A 200 -4.99 14.57 1.44
CA ALA A 200 -6.28 14.65 0.78
C ALA A 200 -6.34 15.89 -0.12
N ALA A 201 -7.25 15.88 -1.09
CA ALA A 201 -7.62 17.07 -1.87
C ALA A 201 -8.39 18.12 -1.04
N TYR A 202 -8.49 17.93 0.27
CA TYR A 202 -9.26 18.75 1.18
C TYR A 202 -8.44 19.14 2.41
N GLN A 203 -8.83 20.23 3.04
CA GLN A 203 -8.42 20.61 4.39
C GLN A 203 -9.63 21.09 5.19
N LEU A 204 -9.53 21.10 6.51
CA LEU A 204 -10.51 21.73 7.39
C LEU A 204 -9.97 23.06 7.87
N ASN A 205 -10.66 24.16 7.57
CA ASN A 205 -10.32 25.48 8.08
C ASN A 205 -11.16 25.79 9.30
N HIS A 206 -10.48 26.00 10.43
CA HIS A 206 -11.10 26.52 11.64
C HIS A 206 -11.47 27.99 11.46
N THR A 207 -12.54 28.45 12.10
CA THR A 207 -12.96 29.87 12.05
C THR A 207 -11.91 30.84 12.59
N SER A 208 -10.97 30.37 13.41
CA SER A 208 -9.81 31.14 13.86
C SER A 208 -8.73 31.34 12.78
N GLY A 209 -8.86 30.71 11.61
CA GLY A 209 -7.90 30.76 10.51
C GLY A 209 -6.86 29.63 10.52
N VAL A 210 -6.91 28.70 11.49
CA VAL A 210 -6.04 27.53 11.51
C VAL A 210 -6.51 26.49 10.50
N ALA A 211 -5.63 26.09 9.59
CA ALA A 211 -5.87 25.02 8.63
C ALA A 211 -5.40 23.67 9.22
N LEU A 212 -6.30 22.69 9.21
CA LEU A 212 -6.05 21.32 9.59
C LEU A 212 -5.92 20.48 8.32
N THR A 213 -4.71 20.03 8.03
CA THR A 213 -4.41 19.19 6.88
C THR A 213 -5.08 17.83 7.01
N LEU A 214 -5.79 17.39 5.97
CA LEU A 214 -6.36 16.05 5.91
C LEU A 214 -5.46 15.11 5.13
N LEU A 215 -5.46 13.85 5.51
CA LEU A 215 -4.87 12.75 4.75
C LEU A 215 -5.96 11.96 4.00
N GLU A 216 -5.57 11.33 2.91
CA GLU A 216 -6.38 10.28 2.28
C GLU A 216 -6.69 9.20 3.33
N GLY A 217 -7.93 8.68 3.35
CA GLY A 217 -8.37 7.75 4.39
C GLY A 217 -9.02 8.44 5.60
N ALA A 218 -8.98 7.78 6.76
CA ALA A 218 -9.69 8.22 7.95
C ALA A 218 -8.88 9.23 8.78
N ASN A 219 -9.50 10.36 9.07
CA ASN A 219 -8.98 11.43 9.92
C ASN A 219 -9.88 11.51 11.15
N VAL A 220 -9.34 11.29 12.34
CA VAL A 220 -10.11 11.33 13.59
C VAL A 220 -10.02 12.71 14.20
N ILE A 221 -11.17 13.33 14.46
CA ILE A 221 -11.26 14.69 14.98
C ILE A 221 -11.81 14.62 16.41
N GLY A 222 -11.19 15.33 17.34
CA GLY A 222 -11.67 15.39 18.71
C GLY A 222 -10.73 16.12 19.65
N ARG A 223 -11.08 16.15 20.94
CA ARG A 223 -10.34 16.91 21.96
C ARG A 223 -9.09 16.20 22.48
N ARG A 224 -9.00 14.88 22.34
CA ARG A 224 -7.87 14.11 22.85
C ARG A 224 -6.59 14.53 22.12
N ALA A 225 -5.53 14.86 22.86
CA ALA A 225 -4.28 15.36 22.30
C ALA A 225 -3.39 14.27 21.69
N ALA A 226 -3.22 13.14 22.39
CA ALA A 226 -2.35 12.06 21.93
C ALA A 226 -3.12 11.11 20.99
N PRO A 227 -2.61 10.77 19.79
CA PRO A 227 -3.25 9.79 18.91
C PRO A 227 -3.23 8.38 19.51
N LEU A 228 -4.26 7.59 19.21
CA LEU A 228 -4.33 6.16 19.47
C LEU A 228 -3.93 5.42 18.19
N GLN A 229 -2.97 4.52 18.33
CA GLN A 229 -2.83 3.36 17.46
C GLN A 229 -2.98 3.61 15.94
N GLY A 230 -2.07 4.40 15.34
CA GLY A 230 -1.99 4.56 13.88
C GLY A 230 -3.12 5.40 13.26
N GLU A 231 -3.96 6.04 14.07
CA GLU A 231 -4.91 7.03 13.58
C GLU A 231 -4.19 8.34 13.21
N PHE A 232 -4.65 8.99 12.15
CA PHE A 232 -4.29 10.38 11.89
C PHE A 232 -5.26 11.29 12.64
N ARG A 233 -4.74 12.03 13.62
CA ARG A 233 -5.54 12.79 14.56
C ARG A 233 -5.48 14.29 14.28
N LEU A 234 -6.65 14.90 14.26
CA LEU A 234 -6.85 16.34 14.28
C LEU A 234 -7.39 16.74 15.66
N THR A 235 -6.50 17.25 16.50
CA THR A 235 -6.85 17.70 17.85
C THR A 235 -7.49 19.09 17.80
N ILE A 236 -8.67 19.22 18.39
CA ILE A 236 -9.31 20.51 18.64
C ILE A 236 -9.11 20.88 20.11
N GLU A 237 -8.43 21.99 20.36
CA GLU A 237 -8.13 22.49 21.71
C GLU A 237 -9.12 23.58 22.13
N GLY A 238 -9.41 23.67 23.43
CA GLY A 238 -10.18 24.79 24.01
C GLY A 238 -11.70 24.67 23.93
N ASP A 239 -12.25 23.61 23.31
CA ASP A 239 -13.69 23.35 23.27
C ASP A 239 -14.03 22.07 24.05
N ASP A 240 -14.48 22.24 25.30
CA ASP A 240 -14.83 21.12 26.20
C ASP A 240 -16.12 20.40 25.81
N THR A 241 -16.91 20.95 24.90
CA THR A 241 -18.12 20.30 24.38
C THR A 241 -17.80 19.26 23.31
N ILE A 242 -16.53 19.17 22.87
CA ILE A 242 -16.04 18.16 21.95
C ILE A 242 -15.61 16.88 22.71
N SER A 243 -16.26 15.76 22.36
CA SER A 243 -15.83 14.41 22.79
C SER A 243 -14.37 14.11 22.43
N ALA A 244 -13.73 13.22 23.19
CA ALA A 244 -12.34 12.82 22.93
C ALA A 244 -12.12 12.35 21.48
N ASP A 245 -13.07 11.54 20.97
CA ASP A 245 -13.14 11.05 19.59
C ASP A 245 -14.52 11.45 19.03
N HIS A 246 -14.60 12.66 18.49
CA HIS A 246 -15.87 13.32 18.18
C HIS A 246 -16.43 12.91 16.82
N ALA A 247 -15.59 12.92 15.79
CA ALA A 247 -15.99 12.59 14.45
C ALA A 247 -14.86 11.93 13.68
N VAL A 248 -15.22 11.21 12.62
CA VAL A 248 -14.27 10.66 11.66
C VAL A 248 -14.60 11.22 10.28
N LEU A 249 -13.61 11.88 9.66
CA LEU A 249 -13.68 12.36 8.28
C LEU A 249 -12.86 11.43 7.39
N ILE A 250 -13.54 10.79 6.44
CA ILE A 250 -12.94 9.85 5.50
C ILE A 250 -12.79 10.54 4.15
N CYS A 251 -11.55 10.83 3.76
CA CYS A 251 -11.24 11.33 2.42
C CYS A 251 -11.09 10.15 1.47
N LEU A 252 -12.07 9.99 0.59
CA LEU A 252 -12.11 8.91 -0.39
C LEU A 252 -11.22 9.20 -1.59
N ALA A 253 -10.84 8.09 -2.18
CA ALA A 253 -9.99 7.97 -3.33
C ALA A 253 -10.43 8.74 -4.58
N ASP A 254 -11.73 8.77 -4.82
CA ASP A 254 -12.36 9.46 -5.95
C ASP A 254 -12.55 10.96 -5.70
N GLY A 255 -11.95 11.49 -4.63
CA GLY A 255 -12.09 12.88 -4.23
C GLY A 255 -13.41 13.17 -3.55
N ARG A 256 -14.20 12.17 -3.13
CA ARG A 256 -15.32 12.40 -2.22
C ARG A 256 -14.84 12.46 -0.77
N ALA A 257 -15.64 13.08 0.10
CA ALA A 257 -15.42 13.05 1.53
C ALA A 257 -16.68 12.60 2.24
N VAL A 258 -16.52 11.85 3.32
CA VAL A 258 -17.60 11.32 4.15
C VAL A 258 -17.32 11.66 5.61
N LEU A 259 -18.35 12.05 6.34
CA LEU A 259 -18.27 12.41 7.74
C LEU A 259 -19.15 11.46 8.56
N ARG A 260 -18.60 10.95 9.66
CA ARG A 260 -19.31 10.11 10.62
C ARG A 260 -19.22 10.71 12.01
N ASP A 261 -20.36 10.87 12.65
CA ASP A 261 -20.45 11.33 14.03
C ASP A 261 -20.25 10.17 15.02
N THR A 262 -19.27 10.30 15.92
CA THR A 262 -18.99 9.35 17.01
C THR A 262 -19.16 9.99 18.39
N SER A 263 -19.66 11.22 18.43
CA SER A 263 -19.71 12.04 19.63
C SER A 263 -20.93 11.78 20.50
N THR A 264 -20.87 12.29 21.74
CA THR A 264 -22.02 12.35 22.65
C THR A 264 -22.95 13.51 22.32
N ASN A 265 -22.40 14.66 21.92
CA ASN A 265 -23.14 15.92 21.75
C ASN A 265 -23.67 16.14 20.33
N GLY A 266 -23.27 15.28 19.38
CA GLY A 266 -23.66 15.35 17.99
C GLY A 266 -22.76 16.23 17.14
N THR A 267 -22.62 15.83 15.88
CA THR A 267 -21.99 16.63 14.83
C THR A 267 -23.08 17.25 13.95
N TYR A 268 -22.93 18.52 13.61
CA TYR A 268 -23.86 19.28 12.78
C TYR A 268 -23.19 19.64 11.45
N LEU A 269 -23.91 19.46 10.35
CA LEU A 269 -23.46 19.72 9.00
C LEU A 269 -24.35 20.75 8.35
N ARG A 270 -23.73 21.74 7.72
CA ARG A 270 -24.42 22.68 6.84
C ARG A 270 -23.76 22.63 5.46
N ALA A 271 -24.48 22.11 4.48
CA ALA A 271 -24.06 22.16 3.08
C ALA A 271 -23.93 23.62 2.61
N HIS A 272 -23.19 23.86 1.52
CA HIS A 272 -23.00 25.21 0.99
C HIS A 272 -24.35 25.90 0.69
N GLY A 273 -24.69 26.93 1.47
CA GLY A 273 -25.95 27.67 1.34
C GLY A 273 -27.20 26.93 1.85
N GLY A 274 -27.03 25.77 2.48
CA GLY A 274 -28.12 24.99 3.07
C GLY A 274 -28.38 25.32 4.54
N GLU A 275 -29.40 24.67 5.11
CA GLU A 275 -29.67 24.68 6.55
C GLU A 275 -28.73 23.74 7.31
N GLU A 276 -28.54 24.00 8.60
CA GLU A 276 -27.76 23.13 9.48
C GLU A 276 -28.60 21.91 9.88
N GLN A 277 -28.01 20.72 9.75
CA GLN A 277 -28.65 19.45 10.06
C GLN A 277 -27.73 18.63 10.96
N ARG A 278 -28.30 17.97 11.97
CA ARG A 278 -27.54 17.04 12.81
C ARG A 278 -27.28 15.76 12.01
N ILE A 279 -26.04 15.30 12.00
CA ILE A 279 -25.69 13.99 11.43
C ILE A 279 -26.10 12.93 12.44
N HIS A 280 -26.84 11.93 11.98
CA HIS A 280 -27.13 10.72 12.75
C HIS A 280 -26.01 9.72 12.44
N HIS A 281 -25.53 8.95 13.43
CA HIS A 281 -24.32 8.06 13.46
C HIS A 281 -23.93 7.24 12.20
N ALA A 282 -24.73 7.24 11.14
CA ALA A 282 -24.36 6.84 9.79
C ALA A 282 -23.31 7.78 9.16
N GLU A 283 -22.70 7.26 8.10
CA GLU A 283 -21.76 7.98 7.24
C GLU A 283 -22.51 8.94 6.29
N GLN A 284 -22.20 10.23 6.38
CA GLN A 284 -22.82 11.29 5.58
C GLN A 284 -21.83 11.84 4.55
N PRO A 285 -22.15 11.82 3.24
CA PRO A 285 -21.33 12.48 2.23
C PRO A 285 -21.26 14.00 2.48
N ILE A 286 -20.07 14.57 2.33
CA ILE A 286 -19.81 16.01 2.44
C ILE A 286 -19.05 16.52 1.20
N THR A 287 -19.26 17.79 0.86
CA THR A 287 -18.63 18.44 -0.31
C THR A 287 -17.87 19.70 0.09
N ALA A 288 -16.97 20.17 -0.77
CA ALA A 288 -16.25 21.43 -0.55
C ALA A 288 -17.22 22.59 -0.28
N GLY A 289 -16.86 23.46 0.65
CA GLY A 289 -17.68 24.56 1.13
C GLY A 289 -18.64 24.20 2.26
N SER A 290 -18.80 22.90 2.58
CA SER A 290 -19.60 22.47 3.73
C SER A 290 -19.00 22.96 5.05
N THR A 291 -19.86 23.37 5.96
CA THR A 291 -19.50 23.73 7.34
C THR A 291 -19.84 22.57 8.26
N ILE A 292 -18.89 22.18 9.10
CA ILE A 292 -19.02 21.14 10.12
C ILE A 292 -18.94 21.85 11.47
N ARG A 293 -19.98 21.73 12.30
CA ARG A 293 -19.99 22.23 13.66
C ARG A 293 -19.99 21.08 14.64
N MET A 294 -19.04 21.09 15.57
CA MET A 294 -18.86 20.11 16.62
C MET A 294 -18.72 20.89 17.91
N GLY A 295 -19.71 20.82 18.79
CA GLY A 295 -19.71 21.71 19.95
C GLY A 295 -19.85 23.19 19.55
N GLU A 296 -18.94 24.02 20.05
CA GLU A 296 -18.79 25.43 19.69
C GLU A 296 -17.85 25.64 18.49
N THR A 297 -17.04 24.63 18.18
CA THR A 297 -16.09 24.65 17.07
C THR A 297 -16.78 24.54 15.73
N VAL A 298 -16.38 25.42 14.81
CA VAL A 298 -16.86 25.46 13.43
C VAL A 298 -15.68 25.28 12.48
N LEU A 299 -15.75 24.24 11.65
CA LEU A 299 -14.77 23.90 10.63
C LEU A 299 -15.41 24.02 9.25
N ARG A 300 -14.65 24.48 8.26
CA ARG A 300 -15.07 24.49 6.86
C ARG A 300 -14.22 23.53 6.05
N LEU A 301 -14.86 22.63 5.32
CA LEU A 301 -14.17 21.77 4.37
C LEU A 301 -13.85 22.58 3.11
N GLU A 302 -12.58 22.73 2.77
CA GLU A 302 -12.14 23.44 1.58
C GLU A 302 -11.25 22.55 0.71
N ARG A 303 -11.30 22.77 -0.60
CA ARG A 303 -10.46 22.04 -1.54
C ARG A 303 -9.08 22.69 -1.56
N VAL A 304 -8.04 21.87 -1.42
CA VAL A 304 -6.65 22.35 -1.56
C VAL A 304 -6.41 22.58 -3.05
N PRO A 305 -5.87 23.76 -3.44
CA PRO A 305 -5.57 24.09 -4.84
C PRO A 305 -4.49 23.18 -5.45
#